data_AF-A0A848ZH15-F1
#
_entry.id   AF-A0A848ZH15-F1
#
_cell.length_a   1.000
_cell.length_b   1.000
_cell.length_c   1.000
_cell.angle_alpha   90.00
_cell.angle_beta   90.00
_cell.angle_gamma   90.00
#
_symmetry.space_group_name_H-M   'P 1'
#
loop_
_entity.id
_entity.type
_entity.pdbx_description
1 polymer ?
#
loop_
_entity_poly.entity_id
_entity_poly.type
_entity_poly.pdbx_seq_one_letter_code
_entity_poly.pdbx_strand_id
1 'polypeptide(L)'
;FIMNVLNPKVTIFFLAFFPGFLFSDHLSVVIQFYVLGGLFIITSFFVFSSIAVLSANISKYIRENGQLGRYLKWLQIFVFVGIAFYLLLSD
;
A
#
# COMPACT_ATOMS: atom_id res chain seq x y z
N PHE A 1 -8.17 7.14 2.73
CA PHE A 1 -9.36 6.28 2.55
C PHE A 1 -10.09 6.57 1.25
N ILE A 2 -10.69 7.76 1.05
CA ILE A 2 -11.47 8.09 -0.17
C ILE A 2 -10.68 7.81 -1.46
N MET A 3 -9.41 8.20 -1.53
CA MET A 3 -8.53 7.89 -2.66
C MET A 3 -8.45 6.39 -2.99
N ASN A 4 -8.40 5.52 -1.98
CA ASN A 4 -8.28 4.07 -2.18
C ASN A 4 -9.62 3.45 -2.60
N VAL A 5 -10.74 3.92 -2.04
CA VAL A 5 -12.08 3.43 -2.38
C VAL A 5 -12.47 3.81 -3.82
N LEU A 6 -12.14 5.03 -4.24
CA LEU A 6 -12.43 5.52 -5.59
C LEU A 6 -11.45 4.99 -6.65
N ASN A 7 -10.38 4.30 -6.26
CA ASN A 7 -9.42 3.75 -7.20
C ASN A 7 -9.89 2.35 -7.65
N PRO A 8 -10.43 2.19 -8.87
CA PRO A 8 -11.01 0.92 -9.31
C PRO A 8 -9.99 -0.22 -9.30
N LYS A 9 -8.71 0.07 -9.52
CA LYS A 9 -7.64 -0.94 -9.44
C LYS A 9 -7.48 -1.48 -8.02
N VAL A 10 -7.53 -0.59 -7.02
CA VAL A 10 -7.41 -0.98 -5.60
C VAL A 10 -8.65 -1.76 -5.18
N THR A 11 -9.84 -1.30 -5.56
CA THR A 11 -11.10 -2.00 -5.24
C THR A 11 -11.16 -3.40 -5.85
N ILE A 12 -10.75 -3.57 -7.12
CA ILE A 12 -10.68 -4.90 -7.76
C ILE A 12 -9.67 -5.80 -7.04
N PHE A 13 -8.50 -5.29 -6.66
CA PHE A 13 -7.53 -6.05 -5.87
C PHE A 13 -8.14 -6.52 -4.55
N PHE A 14 -8.82 -5.64 -3.81
CA PHE A 14 -9.51 -6.03 -2.58
C PHE A 14 -10.57 -7.11 -2.87
N LEU A 15 -11.43 -6.96 -3.86
CA LEU A 15 -12.44 -7.98 -4.17
C LEU A 15 -11.84 -9.34 -4.56
N ALA A 16 -10.72 -9.34 -5.29
CA ALA A 16 -10.08 -10.57 -5.75
C ALA A 16 -9.30 -11.29 -4.63
N PHE A 17 -8.59 -10.54 -3.77
CA PHE A 17 -7.68 -11.14 -2.78
C PHE A 17 -8.25 -11.15 -1.36
N PHE A 18 -9.18 -10.26 -1.00
CA PHE A 18 -9.74 -10.18 0.36
C PHE A 18 -10.40 -11.47 0.86
N PRO A 19 -11.15 -12.23 0.04
CA PRO A 19 -11.67 -13.54 0.46
C PRO A 19 -10.58 -14.50 0.94
N GLY A 20 -9.37 -14.41 0.37
CA GLY A 20 -8.22 -15.23 0.78
C GLY A 20 -7.63 -14.85 2.14
N PHE A 21 -8.04 -13.73 2.73
CA PHE A 21 -7.65 -13.32 4.09
C PHE A 21 -8.70 -13.69 5.15
N LEU A 22 -9.83 -14.30 4.77
CA LEU A 22 -10.75 -14.88 5.74
C LEU A 22 -10.02 -15.98 6.51
N PHE A 23 -10.17 -15.96 7.83
CA PHE A 23 -9.30 -16.72 8.75
C PHE A 23 -10.05 -17.81 9.52
N SER A 24 -11.37 -17.91 9.34
CA SER A 24 -12.20 -18.89 10.02
C SER A 24 -13.38 -19.33 9.16
N ASP A 25 -13.61 -20.64 9.09
CA ASP A 25 -14.76 -21.21 8.40
C ASP A 25 -16.04 -21.22 9.25
N HIS A 26 -15.91 -21.00 10.56
CA HIS A 26 -17.02 -21.06 11.52
C HIS A 26 -17.57 -19.67 11.90
N LEU A 27 -16.82 -18.61 11.61
CA LEU A 27 -17.21 -17.24 11.93
C LEU A 27 -17.92 -16.59 10.75
N SER A 28 -18.94 -15.76 11.01
CA SER A 28 -19.65 -15.04 9.96
C SER A 28 -18.69 -14.21 9.10
N VAL A 29 -18.77 -14.41 7.78
CA VAL A 29 -17.98 -13.66 6.79
C VAL A 29 -18.13 -12.16 6.97
N VAL A 30 -19.35 -11.70 7.26
CA VAL A 30 -19.64 -10.27 7.49
C VAL A 30 -18.82 -9.71 8.67
N ILE A 31 -18.73 -10.46 9.77
CA ILE A 31 -17.97 -10.04 10.95
C ILE A 31 -16.48 -10.00 10.62
N GLN A 32 -15.96 -11.02 9.95
CA GLN A 32 -14.55 -11.06 9.54
C GLN A 32 -14.21 -9.87 8.63
N PHE A 33 -15.08 -9.53 7.68
CA PHE A 33 -14.93 -8.35 6.83
C PHE A 33 -14.83 -7.06 7.63
N TYR A 34 -15.71 -6.84 8.62
CA TYR A 34 -15.64 -5.65 9.47
C TYR A 34 -14.37 -5.59 10.31
N VAL A 35 -13.93 -6.72 10.86
CA VAL A 35 -12.69 -6.79 11.66
C VAL A 35 -11.47 -6.48 10.81
N LEU A 36 -11.30 -7.18 9.68
CA LEU A 36 -10.16 -6.97 8.78
C LEU A 36 -10.18 -5.57 8.16
N GLY A 37 -11.35 -5.09 7.75
CA GLY A 37 -11.53 -3.73 7.23
C GLY A 37 -11.20 -2.67 8.27
N GLY A 38 -11.64 -2.86 9.53
CA GLY A 38 -11.32 -1.97 10.64
C GLY A 38 -9.83 -1.92 10.94
N LEU A 39 -9.17 -3.09 10.99
CA LEU A 39 -7.71 -3.19 11.15
C LEU A 39 -6.97 -2.47 10.01
N PHE A 40 -7.39 -2.69 8.76
CA PHE A 40 -6.82 -2.01 7.60
C PHE A 40 -6.97 -0.48 7.67
N ILE A 41 -8.14 0.01 8.09
CA ILE A 41 -8.39 1.46 8.23
C ILE A 41 -7.49 2.06 9.32
N ILE A 42 -7.42 1.43 10.50
CA ILE A 42 -6.62 1.93 11.63
C ILE A 42 -5.14 1.96 11.25
N THR A 43 -4.62 0.86 10.74
CA THR A 43 -3.21 0.76 10.33
C THR A 43 -2.88 1.77 9.22
N SER A 44 -3.72 1.86 8.19
CA SER A 44 -3.54 2.84 7.10
C SER A 44 -3.58 4.27 7.62
N PHE A 45 -4.45 4.58 8.57
CA PHE A 45 -4.55 5.90 9.16
C PHE A 45 -3.25 6.30 9.87
N PHE A 46 -2.68 5.42 10.70
CA PHE A 46 -1.41 5.69 11.36
C PHE A 46 -0.27 5.85 10.36
N VAL A 47 -0.13 4.92 9.40
CA VAL A 47 0.92 4.96 8.38
C VAL A 47 0.84 6.25 7.56
N PHE A 48 -0.34 6.57 7.00
CA PHE A 48 -0.48 7.77 6.18
C PHE A 48 -0.36 9.06 6.98
N SER A 49 -0.82 9.10 8.23
CA SER A 49 -0.64 10.28 9.09
C SER A 49 0.83 10.51 9.41
N SER A 50 1.59 9.46 9.75
CA SER A 50 3.03 9.56 9.97
C SER A 50 3.76 10.05 8.71
N ILE A 51 3.43 9.49 7.54
CA ILE A 51 4.00 9.95 6.26
C ILE A 51 3.62 11.41 6.00
N ALA A 52 2.36 11.81 6.22
CA ALA A 52 1.91 13.18 6.00
C ALA A 52 2.66 14.18 6.87
N VAL A 53 2.84 13.88 8.16
CA VAL A 53 3.61 14.74 9.09
C VAL A 53 5.08 14.85 8.66
N LEU A 54 5.69 13.75 8.23
CA LEU A 54 7.09 13.72 7.81
C LEU A 54 7.31 14.29 6.39
N SER A 55 6.27 14.34 5.56
CA SER A 55 6.37 14.68 4.14
C SER A 55 6.90 16.10 3.89
N ALA A 56 6.57 17.06 4.77
CA ALA A 56 7.04 18.43 4.64
C ALA A 56 8.57 18.52 4.77
N ASN A 57 9.14 17.85 5.78
CA ASN A 57 10.57 17.81 6.01
C ASN A 57 11.31 17.04 4.92
N ILE A 58 10.77 15.88 4.52
CA ILE A 58 11.34 15.04 3.45
C ILE A 58 11.35 15.80 2.11
N SER A 59 10.26 16.51 1.78
CA SER A 59 10.15 17.27 0.53
C SER A 59 11.17 18.42 0.47
N LYS A 60 11.38 19.14 1.59
CA LYS A 60 12.41 20.17 1.68
C LYS A 60 13.82 19.59 1.49
N TYR A 61 14.13 18.50 2.18
CA TYR A 61 15.43 17.83 2.08
C TYR A 61 15.72 17.29 0.66
N ILE A 62 14.72 16.71 -0.01
CA ILE A 62 14.85 16.25 -1.41
C ILE A 62 15.12 17.42 -2.35
N ARG A 63 14.49 18.58 -2.13
CA ARG A 63 14.68 19.78 -2.97
C ARG A 63 16.06 20.43 -2.77
N GLU A 64 16.58 20.41 -1.55
CA GLU A 64 17.90 20.96 -1.22
C GLU A 64 19.04 20.07 -1.77
N ASN A 65 18.85 18.75 -1.80
CA ASN A 65 19.85 17.82 -2.31
C ASN A 65 19.47 17.28 -3.71
N GLY A 66 19.92 17.99 -4.75
CA GLY A 66 19.60 17.67 -6.15
C GLY A 66 19.99 16.27 -6.63
N GLN A 67 20.92 15.58 -5.94
CA GLN A 67 21.26 14.20 -6.26
C GLN A 67 20.26 13.18 -5.68
N LEU A 68 19.61 13.49 -4.55
CA LEU A 68 18.71 12.57 -3.85
C LEU A 68 17.50 12.17 -4.71
N GLY A 69 16.95 13.14 -5.45
CA GLY A 69 15.87 12.87 -6.41
C GLY A 69 16.27 11.88 -7.51
N ARG A 70 17.55 11.87 -7.92
CA ARG A 70 18.07 10.89 -8.90
C ARG A 70 18.22 9.50 -8.27
N TYR A 71 18.72 9.40 -7.04
CA TYR A 71 18.81 8.14 -6.32
C TYR A 71 17.43 7.51 -6.09
N LEU A 72 16.43 8.29 -5.66
CA LEU A 72 15.06 7.81 -5.46
C LEU A 72 14.43 7.28 -6.75
N LYS A 73 14.67 7.94 -7.90
CA LYS A 73 14.22 7.45 -9.20
C LYS A 73 14.85 6.11 -9.58
N TRP A 74 16.17 5.96 -9.41
CA TRP A 74 16.85 4.70 -9.70
C TRP A 74 16.42 3.58 -8.76
N LEU A 75 16.19 3.88 -7.48
CA LEU A 75 15.62 2.94 -6.52
C LEU A 75 14.24 2.47 -6.97
N GLN A 76 13.36 3.38 -7.40
CA GLN A 76 12.04 3.04 -7.91
C GLN A 76 12.13 2.11 -9.14
N ILE A 77 13.02 2.41 -10.08
CA ILE A 77 13.26 1.56 -11.26
C ILE A 77 13.70 0.17 -10.82
N PHE A 78 14.68 0.08 -9.92
CA PHE A 78 15.19 -1.20 -9.43
C PHE A 78 14.10 -2.03 -8.75
N VAL A 79 13.28 -1.41 -7.90
CA VAL A 79 12.16 -2.07 -7.23
C VAL A 79 11.12 -2.58 -8.23
N PHE A 80 10.71 -1.77 -9.21
CA PHE A 80 9.73 -2.19 -10.21
C PHE A 80 10.25 -3.28 -11.14
N VAL A 81 11.51 -3.20 -11.56
CA VAL A 81 12.16 -4.27 -12.33
C VAL A 81 12.23 -5.55 -11.49
N GLY A 82 12.59 -5.46 -10.21
CA GLY A 82 12.59 -6.60 -9.28
C GLY A 82 11.22 -7.25 -9.12
N ILE A 83 10.15 -6.45 -8.97
CA ILE A 83 8.77 -6.95 -8.89
C ILE A 83 8.37 -7.63 -10.20
N ALA A 84 8.73 -7.06 -11.35
CA ALA A 84 8.43 -7.65 -12.66
C ALA A 84 9.13 -9.00 -12.84
N PHE A 85 10.42 -9.10 -12.48
CA PHE A 85 11.13 -10.38 -12.49
C PHE A 85 10.53 -11.40 -11.52
N TYR A 86 10.17 -10.97 -10.30
CA TYR A 86 9.52 -11.85 -9.34
C TYR A 86 8.21 -12.41 -9.91
N LEU A 87 7.37 -11.56 -10.52
CA LEU A 87 6.10 -11.99 -11.11
C LEU A 87 6.28 -12.94 -12.30
N LEU A 88 7.33 -12.73 -13.12
CA LEU A 88 7.66 -13.62 -14.24
C LEU A 88 8.22 -14.97 -13.80
N LEU A 89 8.85 -15.03 -12.63
CA LEU A 89 9.43 -16.25 -12.07
C LEU A 89 8.49 -16.95 -11.07
N SER A 90 7.42 -16.28 -10.65
CA SER A 90 6.43 -16.82 -9.71
C SER A 90 5.35 -17.67 -10.39
N ASP A 91 5.60 -18.13 -11.61
CA ASP A 91 4.82 -19.18 -12.28
C ASP A 91 5.07 -20.56 -11.65
#